data_AF-B9T884-F1
#
_entry.id   AF-B9T884-F1
#
_cell.length_a   1.000
_cell.length_b   1.000
_cell.length_c   1.000
_cell.angle_alpha   90.00
_cell.angle_beta   90.00
_cell.angle_gamma   90.00
#
_symmetry.space_group_name_H-M   'P 1'
#
loop_
_entity.id
_entity.type
_entity.pdbx_description
1 polymer ?
#
loop_
_entity_poly.entity_id
_entity_poly.type
_entity_poly.pdbx_seq_one_letter_code
_entity_poly.pdbx_strand_id
1 'polypeptide(L)'
;KFKLQILKPQLEPLTDQQLLDVCNLKQSCQQAEDALSQGMEKLQQTLAEAVAAGRLGEASHLPQMDTAMEKLEGLVRFVQQADHLRQIALQQMLLILTTRQAARGLLALGEYFQRLRALSSLWVTRPREPA
;
A
#
# COMPACT_ATOMS: atom_id res chain seq x y z
N LYS A 1 -1.18 1.08 11.34
CA LYS A 1 -1.74 2.13 12.23
C LYS A 1 -0.77 3.26 12.65
N PHE A 2 0.46 3.42 12.10
CA PHE A 2 1.45 4.36 12.69
C PHE A 2 2.34 5.10 11.68
N LYS A 3 1.79 6.02 10.85
CA LYS A 3 2.63 7.02 10.14
C LYS A 3 2.11 8.46 10.20
N LEU A 4 0.84 8.68 10.53
CA LEU A 4 0.27 10.03 10.64
C LEU A 4 0.63 10.78 11.93
N GLN A 5 1.14 10.11 12.98
CA GLN A 5 1.47 10.78 14.25
C GLN A 5 2.80 11.56 14.22
N ILE A 6 3.72 11.26 13.31
CA ILE A 6 5.04 11.92 13.25
C ILE A 6 4.94 13.34 12.64
N LEU A 7 3.88 13.62 11.86
CA LEU A 7 3.66 14.94 11.24
C LEU A 7 2.91 15.95 12.13
N LYS A 8 2.40 15.53 13.30
CA LYS A 8 1.57 16.39 14.17
C LYS A 8 2.22 17.70 14.65
N PRO A 9 3.52 17.78 14.99
CA PRO A 9 4.05 19.01 15.58
C PRO A 9 4.49 20.10 14.58
N GLN A 10 4.42 19.87 13.26
CA GLN A 10 4.88 20.86 12.25
C GLN A 10 3.78 21.40 11.32
N LEU A 11 2.57 20.87 11.42
CA LEU A 11 1.40 21.44 10.76
C LEU A 11 0.78 22.45 11.73
N GLU A 12 0.68 23.73 11.34
CA GLU A 12 -0.29 24.65 11.97
C GLU A 12 -1.62 23.89 12.10
N PRO A 13 -2.31 24.00 13.25
CA PRO A 13 -3.44 23.14 13.56
C PRO A 13 -4.40 23.15 12.37
N LEU A 14 -4.59 21.98 11.77
CA LEU A 14 -5.57 21.77 10.72
C LEU A 14 -6.88 22.38 11.21
N THR A 15 -7.59 23.10 10.35
CA THR A 15 -8.91 23.58 10.71
C THR A 15 -9.82 22.38 11.01
N ASP A 16 -10.85 22.57 11.84
CA ASP A 16 -11.78 21.48 12.18
C ASP A 16 -12.41 20.85 10.92
N GLN A 17 -12.63 21.67 9.89
CA GLN A 17 -13.08 21.21 8.58
C GLN A 17 -12.04 20.30 7.90
N GLN A 18 -10.76 20.70 7.86
CA GLN A 18 -9.70 19.85 7.32
C GLN A 18 -9.55 18.54 8.09
N LEU A 19 -9.73 18.57 9.42
CA LEU A 19 -9.66 17.36 10.24
C LEU A 19 -10.80 16.38 9.91
N LEU A 20 -12.02 16.91 9.72
CA LEU A 20 -13.17 16.12 9.30
C LEU A 20 -12.96 15.52 7.92
N ASP A 21 -12.46 16.30 6.96
CA ASP A 21 -12.20 15.85 5.60
C ASP A 21 -11.10 14.78 5.54
N VAL A 22 -10.04 14.92 6.34
CA VAL A 22 -9.00 13.88 6.50
C VAL A 22 -9.59 12.61 7.12
N CYS A 23 -10.49 12.72 8.10
CA CYS A 23 -11.15 11.56 8.70
C CYS A 23 -12.03 10.82 7.69
N ASN A 24 -12.80 11.55 6.89
CA ASN A 24 -13.64 10.99 5.83
C ASN A 24 -12.81 10.30 4.74
N LEU A 25 -11.74 10.96 4.28
CA LEU A 25 -10.81 10.39 3.32
C LEU A 25 -10.18 9.10 3.85
N LYS A 26 -9.71 9.10 5.10
CA LYS A 26 -9.12 7.92 5.75
C LYS A 26 -10.12 6.78 5.83
N GLN A 27 -11.39 7.05 6.18
CA GLN A 27 -12.42 6.03 6.26
C GLN A 27 -12.74 5.43 4.88
N SER A 28 -12.89 6.26 3.86
CA SER A 28 -13.10 5.82 2.48
C SER A 28 -11.95 4.98 1.96
N CYS A 29 -10.70 5.42 2.17
CA CYS A 29 -9.51 4.65 1.81
C CYS A 29 -9.47 3.30 2.53
N GLN A 30 -9.78 3.26 3.83
CA GLN A 30 -9.79 2.01 4.59
C GLN A 30 -10.81 1.02 4.00
N GLN A 31 -12.01 1.48 3.67
CA GLN A 31 -13.04 0.61 3.08
C GLN A 31 -12.59 0.04 1.72
N ALA A 32 -11.96 0.86 0.89
CA ALA A 32 -11.42 0.41 -0.39
C ALA A 32 -10.24 -0.55 -0.22
N GLU A 33 -9.34 -0.31 0.73
CA GLU A 33 -8.24 -1.21 1.08
C GLU A 33 -8.74 -2.57 1.60
N ASP A 34 -9.77 -2.56 2.45
CA ASP A 34 -10.38 -3.78 2.99
C ASP A 34 -11.03 -4.60 1.86
N ALA A 35 -11.75 -3.95 0.94
CA ALA A 35 -12.35 -4.61 -0.22
C ALA A 35 -11.30 -5.21 -1.16
N LEU A 36 -10.19 -4.49 -1.42
CA LEU A 36 -9.08 -4.99 -2.22
C LEU A 36 -8.40 -6.18 -1.54
N SER A 37 -8.20 -6.12 -0.22
CA SER A 37 -7.57 -7.20 0.55
C SER A 37 -8.42 -8.47 0.51
N GLN A 38 -9.73 -8.35 0.72
CA GLN A 38 -10.66 -9.49 0.61
C GLN A 38 -10.70 -10.07 -0.81
N GLY A 39 -10.67 -9.22 -1.83
CA GLY A 39 -10.61 -9.65 -3.23
C GLY A 39 -9.32 -10.42 -3.53
N MET A 40 -8.19 -9.94 -3.02
CA MET A 40 -6.88 -10.56 -3.15
C MET A 40 -6.82 -11.93 -2.46
N GLU A 41 -7.32 -12.04 -1.23
CA GLU A 41 -7.38 -13.31 -0.49
C GLU A 41 -8.21 -14.36 -1.24
N LYS A 42 -9.39 -13.97 -1.74
CA LYS A 42 -10.23 -14.87 -2.55
C LYS A 42 -9.51 -15.31 -3.83
N LEU A 43 -8.85 -14.39 -4.53
CA LEU A 43 -8.13 -14.71 -5.75
C LEU A 43 -6.97 -15.67 -5.49
N GLN A 44 -6.21 -15.46 -4.41
CA GLN A 44 -5.13 -16.34 -4.00
C GLN A 44 -5.63 -17.74 -3.62
N GLN A 45 -6.76 -17.82 -2.92
CA GLN A 45 -7.40 -19.09 -2.59
C GLN A 45 -7.82 -19.84 -3.86
N THR A 46 -8.51 -19.18 -4.80
CA THR A 46 -8.92 -19.81 -6.05
C THR A 46 -7.73 -20.22 -6.92
N LEU A 47 -6.64 -19.44 -6.91
CA LEU A 47 -5.40 -19.80 -7.61
C LEU A 47 -4.76 -21.05 -6.99
N ALA A 48 -4.71 -21.14 -5.65
CA ALA A 48 -4.17 -22.30 -4.96
C ALA A 48 -4.99 -23.58 -5.26
N GLU A 49 -6.32 -23.47 -5.28
CA GLU A 49 -7.23 -24.55 -5.66
C GLU A 49 -7.02 -24.99 -7.12
N ALA A 50 -6.90 -24.03 -8.05
CA ALA A 50 -6.63 -24.32 -9.46
C ALA A 50 -5.28 -25.04 -9.67
N VAL A 51 -4.24 -24.63 -8.95
CA VAL A 51 -2.92 -25.28 -9.01
C VAL A 51 -2.94 -26.65 -8.35
N ALA A 52 -3.62 -26.81 -7.21
CA ALA A 52 -3.72 -28.08 -6.50
C ALA A 52 -4.49 -29.15 -7.31
N ALA A 53 -5.59 -28.75 -7.95
CA ALA A 53 -6.36 -29.64 -8.82
C ALA A 53 -5.52 -30.12 -10.04
N GLY A 54 -4.54 -29.33 -10.49
CA GLY A 54 -3.70 -29.66 -11.64
C GLY A 54 -2.51 -30.55 -11.31
N ARG A 55 -2.20 -30.73 -10.02
CA ARG A 55 -1.27 -31.76 -9.57
C ARG A 55 -1.94 -33.12 -9.40
N LEU A 56 -3.27 -33.17 -9.30
CA LEU A 56 -4.04 -34.40 -9.05
C LEU A 56 -4.58 -35.06 -10.33
N GLY A 57 -4.63 -34.34 -11.46
CA GLY A 57 -5.14 -34.86 -12.73
C GLY A 57 -4.08 -34.91 -13.83
N GLU A 58 -3.57 -36.10 -14.14
CA GLU A 58 -2.56 -36.35 -15.18
C GLU A 58 -3.00 -36.08 -16.64
N ALA A 59 -4.22 -35.58 -16.88
CA ALA A 59 -4.78 -35.44 -18.24
C ALA A 59 -5.13 -34.00 -18.68
N SER A 60 -5.09 -32.99 -17.81
CA SER A 60 -5.72 -31.69 -18.08
C SER A 60 -4.85 -30.48 -17.76
N HIS A 61 -3.56 -30.51 -18.11
CA HIS A 61 -2.63 -29.41 -17.86
C HIS A 61 -2.97 -28.11 -18.62
N LEU A 62 -3.57 -28.18 -19.82
CA LEU A 62 -3.86 -26.99 -20.65
C LEU A 62 -4.94 -26.07 -20.06
N PRO A 63 -6.19 -26.54 -19.79
CA PRO A 63 -7.26 -25.68 -19.27
C PRO A 63 -6.94 -25.07 -17.89
N GLN A 64 -6.09 -25.76 -17.14
CA GLN A 64 -5.66 -25.38 -15.80
C GLN A 64 -4.62 -24.26 -15.82
N MET A 65 -3.74 -24.27 -16.83
CA MET A 65 -2.74 -23.24 -17.04
C MET A 65 -3.41 -21.94 -17.53
N ASP A 66 -4.42 -22.05 -18.40
CA ASP A 66 -5.26 -20.91 -18.79
C ASP A 66 -5.96 -20.28 -17.57
N THR A 67 -6.55 -21.11 -16.70
CA THR A 67 -7.19 -20.64 -15.47
C THR A 67 -6.18 -19.97 -14.53
N ALA A 68 -4.99 -20.54 -14.33
CA ALA A 68 -3.95 -19.93 -13.49
C ALA A 68 -3.43 -18.61 -14.06
N MET A 69 -3.36 -18.49 -15.38
CA MET A 69 -2.95 -17.27 -16.09
C MET A 69 -3.99 -16.15 -15.96
N GLU A 70 -5.29 -16.47 -16.08
CA GLU A 70 -6.38 -15.53 -15.77
C GLU A 70 -6.31 -15.02 -14.32
N LYS A 71 -5.96 -15.88 -13.35
CA LYS A 71 -5.78 -15.45 -11.96
C LYS A 71 -4.56 -14.56 -11.77
N LEU A 72 -3.46 -14.82 -12.49
CA LEU A 72 -2.28 -13.95 -12.49
C LEU A 72 -2.61 -12.56 -13.04
N GLU A 73 -3.41 -12.48 -14.10
CA GLU A 73 -3.93 -11.20 -14.60
C GLU A 73 -4.80 -10.49 -13.54
N GLY A 74 -5.62 -11.24 -12.81
CA GLY A 74 -6.34 -10.73 -11.63
C GLY A 74 -5.41 -10.09 -10.59
N LEU A 75 -4.26 -10.70 -10.29
CA LEU A 75 -3.27 -10.16 -9.34
C LEU A 75 -2.70 -8.83 -9.84
N VAL A 76 -2.33 -8.75 -11.12
CA VAL A 76 -1.83 -7.50 -11.73
C VAL A 76 -2.88 -6.40 -11.62
N ARG A 77 -4.16 -6.72 -11.86
CA ARG A 77 -5.28 -5.76 -11.72
C ARG A 77 -5.46 -5.27 -10.29
N PHE A 78 -5.33 -6.13 -9.28
CA PHE A 78 -5.38 -5.71 -7.86
C PHE A 78 -4.23 -4.77 -7.50
N VAL A 79 -3.02 -5.05 -7.98
CA VAL A 79 -1.86 -4.17 -7.78
C VAL A 79 -2.10 -2.80 -8.41
N GLN A 80 -2.64 -2.76 -9.63
CA GLN A 80 -3.01 -1.50 -10.29
C GLN A 80 -4.09 -0.73 -9.53
N GLN A 81 -5.11 -1.43 -8.99
CA GLN A 81 -6.16 -0.80 -8.19
C GLN A 81 -5.62 -0.24 -6.86
N ALA A 82 -4.71 -0.95 -6.20
CA ALA A 82 -4.06 -0.48 -4.98
C ALA A 82 -3.20 0.77 -5.24
N ASP A 83 -2.45 0.79 -6.34
CA ASP A 83 -1.67 1.96 -6.72
C ASP A 83 -2.55 3.17 -7.09
N HIS A 84 -3.66 2.92 -7.79
CA HIS A 84 -4.65 3.95 -8.11
C HIS A 84 -5.29 4.54 -6.84
N LEU A 85 -5.68 3.69 -5.89
CA LEU A 85 -6.22 4.12 -4.61
C LEU A 85 -5.22 4.99 -3.84
N ARG A 86 -3.94 4.60 -3.82
CA ARG A 86 -2.85 5.37 -3.21
C ARG A 86 -2.69 6.74 -3.87
N GLN A 87 -2.75 6.82 -5.20
CA GLN A 87 -2.66 8.08 -5.93
C GLN A 87 -3.83 9.01 -5.60
N ILE A 88 -5.06 8.50 -5.63
CA ILE A 88 -6.26 9.28 -5.27
C ILE A 88 -6.16 9.78 -3.83
N ALA A 89 -5.76 8.93 -2.89
CA ALA A 89 -5.62 9.29 -1.49
C ALA A 89 -4.61 10.43 -1.30
N LEU A 90 -3.45 10.36 -1.97
CA LEU A 90 -2.44 11.42 -1.91
C LEU A 90 -2.93 12.72 -2.55
N GLN A 91 -3.60 12.64 -3.69
CA GLN A 91 -4.13 13.82 -4.37
C GLN A 91 -5.22 14.50 -3.54
N GLN A 92 -6.15 13.75 -2.95
CA GLN A 92 -7.17 14.32 -2.08
C GLN A 92 -6.57 14.89 -0.79
N MET A 93 -5.58 14.23 -0.20
CA MET A 93 -4.87 14.77 0.96
C MET A 93 -4.19 16.11 0.63
N LEU A 94 -3.59 16.25 -0.56
CA LEU A 94 -3.01 17.53 -1.01
C LEU A 94 -4.06 18.62 -1.24
N LEU A 95 -5.29 18.27 -1.67
CA LEU A 95 -6.39 19.22 -1.85
C LEU A 95 -6.99 19.69 -0.51
N ILE A 96 -7.02 18.82 0.50
CA ILE A 96 -7.48 19.18 1.85
C ILE A 96 -6.47 20.10 2.54
N LEU A 97 -5.18 19.92 2.28
CA LEU A 97 -4.10 20.73 2.86
C LEU A 97 -3.91 22.04 2.07
N THR A 98 -3.56 23.12 2.77
CA THR A 98 -3.06 24.33 2.09
C THR A 98 -1.68 24.08 1.49
N THR A 99 -1.28 24.86 0.48
CA THR A 99 0.05 24.76 -0.16
C THR A 99 1.20 24.79 0.85
N ARG A 100 1.05 25.56 1.94
CA ARG A 100 2.05 25.67 3.02
C ARG A 100 2.09 24.39 3.88
N GLN A 101 0.93 23.82 4.20
CA GLN A 101 0.83 22.54 4.93
C GLN A 101 1.35 21.37 4.08
N ALA A 102 1.03 21.34 2.78
CA ALA A 102 1.53 20.34 1.84
C ALA A 102 3.06 20.41 1.69
N ALA A 103 3.63 21.61 1.52
CA ALA A 103 5.09 21.81 1.43
C ALA A 103 5.81 21.32 2.69
N ARG A 104 5.30 21.63 3.89
CA ARG A 104 5.84 21.12 5.15
C ARG A 104 5.69 19.60 5.28
N GLY A 105 4.56 19.05 4.85
CA GLY A 105 4.32 17.60 4.84
C GLY A 105 5.31 16.85 3.95
N LEU A 106 5.59 17.39 2.76
CA LEU A 106 6.59 16.85 1.83
C LEU A 106 8.02 16.95 2.39
N LEU A 107 8.37 18.05 3.05
CA LEU A 107 9.66 18.21 3.73
C LEU A 107 9.84 17.17 4.84
N ALA A 108 8.84 16.98 5.70
CA ALA A 108 8.87 15.97 6.76
C ALA A 108 9.00 14.54 6.21
N LEU A 109 8.33 14.24 5.09
CA LEU A 109 8.49 12.98 4.36
C LEU A 109 9.92 12.81 3.83
N GLY A 110 10.49 13.87 3.24
CA GLY A 110 11.88 13.89 2.78
C GLY A 110 12.87 13.60 3.90
N GLU A 111 12.72 14.26 5.06
CA GLU A 111 13.54 14.02 6.24
C GLU A 111 13.41 12.59 6.77
N TYR A 112 12.20 12.03 6.80
CA TYR A 112 11.97 10.63 7.19
C TYR A 112 12.70 9.66 6.25
N PHE A 113 12.60 9.86 4.94
CA PHE A 113 13.31 9.00 3.98
C PHE A 113 14.83 9.12 4.10
N GLN A 114 15.34 10.32 4.37
CA GLN A 114 16.77 10.51 4.62
C GLN A 114 17.23 9.78 5.89
N ARG A 115 16.47 9.85 6.99
CA ARG A 115 16.75 9.08 8.20
C ARG A 115 16.68 7.58 7.95
N LEU A 116 15.69 7.10 7.21
CA LEU A 116 15.58 5.69 6.85
C LEU A 116 16.79 5.22 6.02
N ARG A 117 17.24 6.05 5.08
CA ARG A 117 18.44 5.77 4.28
C ARG A 117 19.71 5.75 5.13
N ALA A 118 19.87 6.71 6.04
CA ALA A 118 21.00 6.77 6.97
C ALA A 118 21.03 5.57 7.93
N LEU A 119 19.86 5.17 8.44
CA LEU A 119 19.73 3.94 9.20
C LEU A 119 20.12 2.74 8.35
N SER A 120 19.58 2.60 7.14
CA SER A 120 19.92 1.50 6.23
C SER A 120 21.43 1.42 5.96
N SER A 121 22.09 2.55 5.72
CA SER A 121 23.55 2.57 5.55
C SER A 121 24.29 2.19 6.83
N LEU A 122 23.81 2.58 8.02
CA LEU A 122 24.36 2.14 9.31
C LEU A 122 24.19 0.64 9.54
N TRP A 123 23.06 0.06 9.12
CA TRP A 123 22.83 -1.38 9.18
C TRP A 123 23.75 -2.15 8.22
N VAL A 124 24.03 -1.62 7.03
CA VAL A 124 24.96 -2.21 6.04
C VAL A 124 26.42 -2.07 6.48
N THR A 125 26.76 -1.00 7.18
CA THR A 125 28.13 -0.75 7.69
C THR A 125 28.38 -1.36 9.07
N ARG A 126 27.38 -2.07 9.64
CA ARG A 126 27.55 -2.78 10.90
C ARG A 126 28.66 -3.84 10.73
N PRO A 127 29.75 -3.77 11.50
CA PRO A 127 30.77 -4.80 11.47
C PRO A 127 30.11 -6.11 11.87
N ARG A 128 30.15 -7.10 10.98
CA ARG A 128 29.77 -8.46 11.32
C ARG A 128 30.94 -8.98 12.17
N GLU A 129 30.73 -9.15 13.48
CA GLU A 129 31.73 -9.77 14.34
C GLU A 129 32.13 -11.12 13.71
N PRO A 130 33.43 -11.38 13.48
CA PRO A 130 33.87 -12.69 13.05
C PRO A 130 33.59 -13.68 14.18
N ALA A 131 32.88 -14.76 13.84
CA ALA A 131 32.63 -15.90 14.71
C ALA A 131 33.94 -16.66 15.03
#